data_AF-A0A6G7A1Y3-F1
#
_entry.id   AF-A0A6G7A1Y3-F1
#
_cell.length_a   1.000
_cell.length_b   1.000
_cell.length_c   1.000
_cell.angle_alpha   90.00
_cell.angle_beta   90.00
_cell.angle_gamma   90.00
#
_symmetry.space_group_name_H-M   'P 1'
#
loop_
_entity.id
_entity.type
_entity.pdbx_description
1 polymer ?
#
loop_
_entity_poly.entity_id
_entity_poly.type
_entity_poly.pdbx_seq_one_letter_code
_entity_poly.pdbx_strand_id
1 'polypeptide(L)'
;MKIRTEHQNLGAALMQIAEDDNFTAINPLKLKGDKINNAFLINADTCIFLKYGQEPKPTREYQFTYTREHLEAVYGAAEHYSVFVGLVCVEDQEICCLDLSQLKSMIEARRKTHGQEEESYQVLVTAPDGKSLRSYTNASGRKGVIAGREVIISRNRFPSCLFQ
;
A
#
# COMPACT_ATOMS: atom_id res chain seq x y z
N MET A 1 20.45 -14.88 -13.26
CA MET A 1 19.37 -14.01 -12.73
C MET A 1 18.67 -14.77 -11.61
N LYS A 2 18.61 -14.24 -10.37
CA LYS A 2 17.93 -14.92 -9.24
C LYS A 2 16.61 -14.20 -8.96
N ILE A 3 15.51 -14.94 -8.94
CA ILE A 3 14.21 -14.42 -8.50
C ILE A 3 14.31 -14.17 -6.99
N ARG A 4 13.96 -12.96 -6.55
CA ARG A 4 13.90 -12.61 -5.12
C ARG A 4 12.50 -12.96 -4.61
N THR A 5 12.37 -13.37 -3.34
CA THR A 5 11.07 -13.66 -2.71
C THR A 5 10.10 -12.48 -2.80
N GLU A 6 10.64 -11.25 -2.79
CA GLU A 6 9.88 -10.02 -3.03
C GLU A 6 9.12 -10.06 -4.37
N HIS A 7 9.76 -10.55 -5.44
CA HIS A 7 9.13 -10.66 -6.75
C HIS A 7 8.03 -11.75 -6.77
N GLN A 8 8.13 -12.78 -5.95
CA GLN A 8 7.09 -13.82 -5.86
C GLN A 8 5.82 -13.26 -5.22
N ASN A 9 5.95 -12.53 -4.10
CA ASN A 9 4.80 -12.00 -3.36
C ASN A 9 4.12 -10.84 -4.09
N LEU A 10 4.90 -10.00 -4.77
CA LEU A 10 4.33 -8.96 -5.62
C LEU A 10 3.70 -9.53 -6.89
N GLY A 11 4.17 -10.69 -7.36
CA GLY A 11 3.65 -11.37 -8.53
C GLY A 11 2.14 -11.63 -8.43
N ALA A 12 1.62 -12.04 -7.27
CA ALA A 12 0.19 -12.28 -7.09
C ALA A 12 -0.66 -11.02 -7.35
N ALA A 13 -0.23 -9.86 -6.82
CA ALA A 13 -0.91 -8.60 -7.07
C ALA A 13 -0.83 -8.18 -8.54
N LEU A 14 0.34 -8.34 -9.17
CA LEU A 14 0.52 -8.02 -10.58
C LEU A 14 -0.28 -8.92 -11.51
N MET A 15 -0.41 -10.21 -11.19
CA MET A 15 -1.21 -11.15 -11.97
C MET A 15 -2.70 -10.79 -11.92
N GLN A 16 -3.25 -10.49 -10.73
CA GLN A 16 -4.64 -10.02 -10.64
C GLN A 16 -4.89 -8.75 -11.45
N ILE A 17 -3.96 -7.78 -11.42
CA ILE A 17 -4.07 -6.57 -12.26
C ILE A 17 -4.09 -6.95 -13.74
N ALA A 18 -3.23 -7.86 -14.18
CA ALA A 18 -3.15 -8.29 -15.57
C ALA A 18 -4.37 -9.12 -16.04
N GLU A 19 -5.13 -9.70 -15.10
CA GLU A 19 -6.32 -10.50 -15.35
C GLU A 19 -7.62 -9.66 -15.40
N ASP A 20 -7.60 -8.37 -15.03
CA ASP A 20 -8.77 -7.48 -15.13
C ASP A 20 -9.02 -7.09 -16.60
N ASP A 21 -10.30 -7.08 -17.02
CA ASP A 21 -10.70 -6.78 -18.40
C ASP A 21 -10.29 -5.37 -18.87
N ASN A 22 -10.09 -4.43 -17.93
CA ASN A 22 -9.68 -3.06 -18.24
C ASN A 22 -8.16 -2.89 -18.33
N PHE A 23 -7.38 -3.95 -18.09
CA PHE A 23 -5.93 -3.91 -18.18
C PHE A 23 -5.44 -3.84 -19.63
N THR A 24 -4.50 -2.93 -19.88
CA THR A 24 -3.88 -2.75 -21.21
C THR A 24 -2.36 -2.86 -21.18
N ALA A 25 -1.71 -2.31 -20.15
CA ALA A 25 -0.27 -2.30 -20.06
C ALA A 25 0.23 -2.12 -18.62
N ILE A 26 1.42 -2.68 -18.34
CA ILE A 26 2.19 -2.44 -17.12
C ILE A 26 3.62 -2.02 -17.47
N ASN A 27 4.07 -0.93 -16.88
CA ASN A 27 5.43 -0.42 -17.05
C ASN A 27 6.11 -0.20 -15.70
N PRO A 28 7.45 -0.31 -15.60
CA PRO A 28 8.17 0.16 -14.42
C PRO A 28 7.91 1.65 -14.20
N LEU A 29 7.57 2.04 -12.97
CA LEU A 29 7.50 3.46 -12.64
C LEU A 29 8.92 4.06 -12.64
N LYS A 30 9.08 5.19 -13.33
CA LYS A 30 10.30 5.99 -13.31
C LYS A 30 9.98 7.40 -12.84
N LEU A 31 10.67 7.87 -11.80
CA LEU A 31 10.56 9.25 -11.33
C LEU A 31 11.94 9.89 -11.40
N LYS A 32 12.03 11.09 -12.00
CA LYS A 32 13.30 11.83 -12.19
C LYS A 32 14.41 11.02 -12.88
N GLY A 33 14.04 10.07 -13.74
CA GLY A 33 14.96 9.19 -14.46
C GLY A 33 15.28 7.87 -13.75
N ASP A 34 14.99 7.77 -12.45
CA ASP A 34 15.26 6.57 -11.66
C ASP A 34 14.07 5.63 -11.64
N LYS A 35 14.35 4.33 -11.78
CA LYS A 35 13.35 3.28 -11.62
C LYS A 35 12.99 3.15 -10.13
N ILE A 36 11.71 3.28 -9.82
CA ILE A 36 11.20 3.05 -8.47
C ILE A 36 10.94 1.55 -8.29
N ASN A 37 11.55 0.96 -7.26
CA ASN A 37 11.34 -0.44 -6.94
C ASN A 37 9.94 -0.66 -6.37
N ASN A 38 9.34 -1.81 -6.73
CA ASN A 38 8.01 -2.22 -6.28
C ASN A 38 6.90 -1.20 -6.63
N ALA A 39 7.09 -0.40 -7.68
CA ALA A 39 6.10 0.52 -8.19
C ALA A 39 5.96 0.39 -9.72
N PHE A 40 4.72 0.47 -10.19
CA PHE A 40 4.37 0.21 -11.57
C PHE A 40 3.36 1.24 -12.07
N LEU A 41 3.50 1.61 -13.35
CA LEU A 41 2.54 2.42 -14.08
C LEU A 41 1.61 1.47 -14.86
N ILE A 42 0.34 1.49 -14.51
CA ILE A 42 -0.75 0.73 -15.12
C ILE A 42 -1.47 1.64 -16.12
N ASN A 43 -1.74 1.12 -17.33
CA ASN A 43 -2.49 1.77 -18.42
C ASN A 43 -2.02 3.16 -18.91
N ALA A 44 -0.95 3.71 -18.31
CA ALA A 44 -0.31 5.02 -18.55
C ALA A 44 -0.69 6.16 -17.60
N ASP A 45 -1.72 6.02 -16.76
CA ASP A 45 -2.21 7.10 -15.88
C ASP A 45 -2.27 6.72 -14.39
N THR A 46 -2.15 5.43 -14.06
CA THR A 46 -2.32 4.94 -12.69
C THR A 46 -1.05 4.29 -12.16
N CYS A 47 -0.53 4.82 -11.06
CA CYS A 47 0.61 4.26 -10.36
C CYS A 47 0.15 3.38 -9.19
N ILE A 48 0.68 2.16 -9.13
CA ILE A 48 0.53 1.26 -7.98
C ILE A 48 1.89 1.03 -7.32
N PHE A 49 1.98 1.33 -6.03
CA PHE A 49 3.13 1.00 -5.19
C PHE A 49 2.78 -0.20 -4.33
N LEU A 50 3.57 -1.27 -4.43
CA LEU A 50 3.30 -2.50 -3.72
C LEU A 50 4.27 -2.70 -2.54
N LYS A 51 3.73 -3.13 -1.42
CA LYS A 51 4.49 -3.69 -0.30
C LYS A 51 3.84 -5.02 0.10
N TYR A 52 4.61 -5.92 0.68
CA TYR A 52 4.10 -7.19 1.17
C TYR A 52 4.49 -7.40 2.65
N GLY A 53 3.62 -8.10 3.37
CA GLY A 53 3.89 -8.66 4.69
C GLY A 53 3.64 -10.16 4.63
N GLN A 54 4.61 -10.96 5.04
CA GLN A 54 4.50 -12.43 4.96
C GLN A 54 3.46 -12.95 5.95
N GLU A 55 3.66 -12.65 7.23
CA GLU A 55 2.84 -13.11 8.34
C GLU A 55 2.37 -11.90 9.16
N PRO A 56 1.15 -11.93 9.72
CA PRO A 56 0.72 -10.91 10.65
C PRO A 56 1.48 -11.08 11.98
N LYS A 57 1.56 -9.99 12.75
CA LYS A 57 2.04 -10.04 14.14
C LYS A 57 1.04 -10.84 15.00
N PRO A 58 1.41 -11.23 16.24
CA PRO A 58 0.46 -11.87 17.17
C PRO A 58 -0.81 -11.06 17.43
N THR A 59 -0.77 -9.74 17.20
CA THR A 59 -1.93 -8.82 17.22
C THR A 59 -2.85 -8.96 16.00
N ARG A 60 -2.55 -9.89 15.08
CA ARG A 60 -3.21 -10.09 13.77
C ARG A 60 -3.07 -8.91 12.80
N GLU A 61 -2.01 -8.13 12.98
CA GLU A 61 -1.71 -6.95 12.17
C GLU A 61 -0.53 -7.23 11.23
N TYR A 62 -0.70 -7.00 9.93
CA TYR A 62 0.43 -6.80 9.03
C TYR A 62 0.96 -5.39 9.18
N GLN A 63 2.29 -5.25 9.23
CA GLN A 63 2.94 -3.96 9.42
C GLN A 63 3.72 -3.56 8.17
N PHE A 64 3.35 -2.41 7.60
CA PHE A 64 3.99 -1.84 6.41
C PHE A 64 4.67 -0.53 6.76
N THR A 65 6.00 -0.51 6.64
CA THR A 65 6.81 0.67 6.95
C THR A 65 6.99 1.56 5.72
N TYR A 66 6.69 2.85 5.89
CA TYR A 66 6.92 3.92 4.93
C TYR A 66 8.00 4.84 5.45
N THR A 67 9.17 4.80 4.82
CA THR A 67 10.25 5.78 5.08
C THR A 67 9.95 7.08 4.34
N ARG A 68 10.69 8.14 4.67
CA ARG A 68 10.63 9.41 3.94
C ARG A 68 10.78 9.24 2.42
N GLU A 69 11.79 8.50 1.98
CA GLU A 69 12.03 8.23 0.55
C GLU A 69 10.83 7.54 -0.14
N HIS A 70 10.20 6.55 0.53
CA HIS A 70 9.01 5.92 0.00
C HIS A 70 7.86 6.93 -0.17
N LEU A 71 7.63 7.80 0.82
CA LEU A 71 6.58 8.80 0.75
C LEU A 71 6.88 9.88 -0.29
N GLU A 72 8.14 10.30 -0.44
CA GLU A 72 8.57 11.22 -1.48
C GLU A 72 8.29 10.65 -2.89
N ALA A 73 8.56 9.36 -3.11
CA ALA A 73 8.24 8.70 -4.38
C ALA A 73 6.71 8.63 -4.62
N VAL A 74 5.94 8.23 -3.61
CA VAL A 74 4.47 8.16 -3.68
C VAL A 74 3.86 9.53 -3.97
N TYR A 75 4.34 10.59 -3.30
CA TYR A 75 3.84 11.95 -3.49
C TYR A 75 4.31 12.56 -4.80
N GLY A 76 5.54 12.29 -5.23
CA GLY A 76 6.05 12.74 -6.54
C GLY A 76 5.29 12.11 -7.71
N ALA A 77 4.89 10.83 -7.60
CA ALA A 77 4.05 10.20 -8.62
C ALA A 77 2.66 10.87 -8.75
N ALA A 78 2.14 11.40 -7.64
CA ALA A 78 0.82 12.03 -7.61
C ALA A 78 0.75 13.38 -8.35
N GLU A 79 1.90 13.94 -8.75
CA GLU A 79 1.94 15.13 -9.60
C GLU A 79 1.48 14.84 -11.04
N HIS A 80 1.50 13.57 -11.44
CA HIS A 80 1.26 13.16 -12.83
C HIS A 80 0.23 12.04 -12.98
N TYR A 81 -0.01 11.26 -11.93
CA TYR A 81 -0.76 10.01 -12.00
C TYR A 81 -1.74 9.86 -10.84
N SER A 82 -2.78 9.05 -11.05
CA SER A 82 -3.58 8.49 -9.96
C SER A 82 -2.71 7.52 -9.16
N VAL A 83 -2.64 7.66 -7.84
CA VAL A 83 -1.70 6.87 -7.01
C VAL A 83 -2.45 5.98 -6.02
N PHE A 84 -2.08 4.70 -6.05
CA PHE A 84 -2.54 3.68 -5.12
C PHE A 84 -1.35 3.00 -4.42
N VAL A 85 -1.61 2.48 -3.23
CA VAL A 85 -0.71 1.57 -2.52
C VAL A 85 -1.40 0.23 -2.28
N GLY A 86 -0.80 -0.85 -2.79
CA GLY A 86 -1.25 -2.22 -2.59
C GLY A 86 -0.45 -2.88 -1.48
N LEU A 87 -1.14 -3.26 -0.40
CA LEU A 87 -0.56 -3.89 0.78
C LEU A 87 -0.91 -5.38 0.77
N VAL A 88 0.01 -6.21 0.29
CA VAL A 88 -0.18 -7.66 0.13
C VAL A 88 0.01 -8.36 1.46
N CYS A 89 -1.07 -8.96 1.97
CA CYS A 89 -1.13 -9.77 3.18
C CYS A 89 -1.01 -11.24 2.77
N VAL A 90 0.22 -11.78 2.77
CA VAL A 90 0.53 -13.04 2.07
C VAL A 90 -0.16 -14.25 2.71
N GLU A 91 -0.05 -14.40 4.03
CA GLU A 91 -0.67 -15.54 4.75
C GLU A 91 -2.20 -15.55 4.61
N ASP A 92 -2.86 -14.38 4.70
CA ASP A 92 -4.31 -14.25 4.51
C ASP A 92 -4.73 -14.22 3.03
N GLN A 93 -3.78 -14.23 2.08
CA GLN A 93 -4.02 -14.18 0.64
C GLN A 93 -4.88 -12.98 0.17
N GLU A 94 -4.69 -11.83 0.79
CA GLU A 94 -5.48 -10.62 0.53
C GLU A 94 -4.63 -9.42 0.15
N ILE A 95 -5.23 -8.48 -0.59
CA ILE A 95 -4.57 -7.23 -1.00
C ILE A 95 -5.39 -6.05 -0.51
N CYS A 96 -4.87 -5.35 0.50
CA CYS A 96 -5.45 -4.09 0.94
C CYS A 96 -4.96 -2.96 0.02
N CYS A 97 -5.79 -2.58 -0.95
CA CYS A 97 -5.50 -1.44 -1.82
C CYS A 97 -6.04 -0.14 -1.23
N LEU A 98 -5.19 0.86 -1.08
CA LEU A 98 -5.53 2.20 -0.60
C LEU A 98 -5.25 3.23 -1.70
N ASP A 99 -6.09 4.25 -1.79
CA ASP A 99 -5.73 5.45 -2.58
C ASP A 99 -4.82 6.38 -1.78
N LEU A 100 -4.24 7.36 -2.48
CA LEU A 100 -3.33 8.33 -1.90
C LEU A 100 -3.95 9.11 -0.72
N SER A 101 -5.23 9.46 -0.80
CA SER A 101 -5.89 10.24 0.25
C SER A 101 -6.00 9.45 1.55
N GLN A 102 -6.31 8.15 1.44
CA GLN A 102 -6.37 7.22 2.57
C GLN A 102 -4.99 7.05 3.21
N LEU A 103 -3.94 6.86 2.41
CA LEU A 103 -2.57 6.80 2.95
C LEU A 103 -2.19 8.11 3.66
N LYS A 104 -2.36 9.26 3.01
CA LYS A 104 -2.05 10.58 3.58
C LYS A 104 -2.77 10.80 4.90
N SER A 105 -4.05 10.42 4.98
CA SER A 105 -4.84 10.58 6.21
C SER A 105 -4.23 9.85 7.41
N MET A 106 -3.67 8.66 7.19
CA MET A 106 -2.99 7.90 8.24
C MET A 106 -1.66 8.56 8.64
N ILE A 107 -0.84 8.96 7.66
CA ILE A 107 0.43 9.64 7.92
C ILE A 107 0.20 10.95 8.70
N GLU A 108 -0.79 11.75 8.30
CA GLU A 108 -1.16 12.98 8.98
C GLU A 108 -1.71 12.75 10.38
N ALA A 109 -2.55 11.73 10.57
CA ALA A 109 -3.05 11.34 11.88
C ALA A 109 -1.89 11.00 12.83
N ARG A 110 -0.91 10.23 12.34
CA ARG A 110 0.30 9.91 13.11
C ARG A 110 1.09 11.16 13.48
N ARG A 111 1.36 12.05 12.51
CA ARG A 111 2.05 13.33 12.73
C ARG A 111 1.36 14.18 13.80
N LYS A 112 0.03 14.28 13.75
CA LYS A 112 -0.76 15.02 14.76
C LYS A 112 -0.59 14.45 16.16
N THR A 113 -0.54 13.13 16.32
CA THR A 113 -0.33 12.50 17.64
C THR A 113 1.10 12.60 18.14
N HIS A 114 2.10 12.68 17.26
CA HIS A 114 3.50 12.79 17.65
C HIS A 114 3.94 14.25 17.90
N GLY A 115 3.42 15.19 17.12
CA GLY A 115 3.77 16.62 17.16
C GLY A 115 4.93 17.02 16.24
N GLN A 116 5.58 16.08 15.56
CA GLN A 116 6.68 16.32 14.61
C GLN A 116 6.70 15.25 13.51
N GLU A 117 7.51 15.46 12.47
CA GLU A 117 7.74 14.43 11.45
C GLU A 117 8.58 13.27 12.02
N GLU A 118 8.22 12.04 11.63
CA GLU A 118 8.98 10.84 11.91
C GLU A 118 9.77 10.39 10.66
N GLU A 119 10.92 9.75 10.86
CA GLU A 119 11.75 9.15 9.80
C GLU A 119 11.02 8.04 9.04
N SER A 120 10.09 7.37 9.73
CA SER A 120 9.23 6.36 9.14
C SER A 120 7.88 6.29 9.82
N TYR A 121 6.89 5.86 9.06
CA TYR A 121 5.52 5.68 9.49
C TYR A 121 5.11 4.23 9.29
N GLN A 122 4.26 3.72 10.18
CA GLN A 122 3.70 2.38 10.08
C GLN A 122 2.24 2.46 9.68
N VAL A 123 1.90 1.75 8.60
CA VAL A 123 0.52 1.43 8.23
C VAL A 123 0.28 -0.01 8.63
N LEU A 124 -0.78 -0.23 9.39
CA LEU A 124 -1.19 -1.53 9.91
C LEU A 124 -2.42 -1.99 9.14
N VAL A 125 -2.43 -3.26 8.73
CA VAL A 125 -3.58 -3.88 8.08
C VAL A 125 -4.00 -5.11 8.87
N THR A 126 -5.31 -5.27 9.08
CA THR A 126 -5.90 -6.52 9.58
C THR A 126 -6.83 -7.09 8.52
N ALA A 127 -6.83 -8.41 8.34
CA ALA A 127 -7.61 -9.13 7.33
C ALA A 127 -8.58 -10.14 7.97
N PRO A 128 -9.51 -9.73 8.85
CA PRO A 128 -10.38 -10.64 9.58
C PRO A 128 -11.26 -11.50 8.66
N ASP A 129 -11.31 -12.81 8.90
CA ASP A 129 -12.07 -13.79 8.10
C ASP A 129 -13.52 -13.36 7.83
N GLY A 130 -13.93 -13.44 6.56
CA GLY A 130 -15.29 -13.11 6.12
C GLY A 130 -15.70 -11.64 6.29
N LYS A 131 -14.77 -10.75 6.64
CA LYS A 131 -15.02 -9.31 6.86
C LYS A 131 -14.09 -8.46 6.00
N SER A 132 -14.46 -7.20 5.82
CA SER A 132 -13.61 -6.20 5.16
C SER A 132 -12.28 -6.02 5.88
N LEU A 133 -11.23 -5.75 5.08
CA LEU A 133 -9.91 -5.38 5.58
C LEU A 133 -10.00 -4.04 6.33
N ARG A 134 -9.11 -3.85 7.31
CA ARG A 134 -9.01 -2.59 8.06
C ARG A 134 -7.58 -2.10 8.02
N SER A 135 -7.38 -0.88 7.57
CA SER A 135 -6.08 -0.20 7.56
C SER A 135 -6.07 0.97 8.52
N TYR A 136 -5.02 1.13 9.30
CA TYR A 136 -4.88 2.25 10.25
C TYR A 136 -3.42 2.48 10.64
N THR A 137 -3.18 3.46 11.52
CA THR A 137 -1.89 3.65 12.19
C THR A 137 -2.10 3.88 13.68
N ASN A 138 -1.13 3.52 14.49
CA ASN A 138 -1.16 3.73 15.93
C ASN A 138 -0.74 5.16 16.29
N ALA A 139 -1.26 5.69 17.40
CA ALA A 139 -0.85 6.93 18.00
C ALA A 139 0.60 6.84 18.50
N SER A 140 1.31 7.97 18.48
CA SER A 140 2.71 7.99 18.89
C SER A 140 2.90 7.52 20.34
N GLY A 141 3.91 6.66 20.55
CA GLY A 141 4.22 6.05 21.84
C GLY A 141 3.17 5.10 22.41
N ARG A 142 2.05 4.83 21.71
CA ARG A 142 0.93 4.02 22.23
C ARG A 142 0.55 2.90 21.26
N LYS A 143 0.93 1.66 21.59
CA LYS A 143 0.49 0.47 20.84
C LYS A 143 -1.02 0.24 21.04
N GLY A 144 -1.72 -0.11 19.96
CA GLY A 144 -3.16 -0.46 19.98
C GLY A 144 -4.12 0.74 20.10
N VAL A 145 -3.60 1.96 20.24
CA VAL A 145 -4.42 3.18 20.20
C VAL A 145 -4.32 3.76 18.81
N ILE A 146 -5.43 3.85 18.07
CA ILE A 146 -5.44 4.35 16.69
C ILE A 146 -5.25 5.88 16.68
N ALA A 147 -4.36 6.41 15.81
CA ALA A 147 -4.06 7.85 15.73
C ALA A 147 -5.16 8.70 15.06
N GLY A 148 -6.16 8.04 14.49
CA GLY A 148 -7.23 8.63 13.69
C GLY A 148 -8.41 7.67 13.58
N ARG A 149 -8.87 7.41 12.35
CA ARG A 149 -9.91 6.40 12.07
C ARG A 149 -9.32 5.26 11.27
N GLU A 150 -9.87 4.08 11.47
CA GLU A 150 -9.63 2.96 10.57
C GLU A 150 -10.26 3.22 9.20
N VAL A 151 -9.57 2.78 8.15
CA VAL A 151 -10.07 2.75 6.78
C VAL A 151 -10.55 1.33 6.51
N ILE A 152 -11.84 1.18 6.23
CA ILE A 152 -12.45 -0.12 5.90
C ILE A 152 -12.36 -0.32 4.39
N ILE A 153 -11.70 -1.41 3.97
CA ILE A 153 -11.46 -1.74 2.56
C ILE A 153 -12.14 -3.06 2.21
N SER A 154 -12.98 -3.04 1.17
CA SER A 154 -13.61 -4.26 0.67
C SER A 154 -12.57 -5.20 0.06
N ARG A 155 -12.71 -6.51 0.27
CA ARG A 155 -11.81 -7.54 -0.29
C ARG A 155 -11.81 -7.53 -1.83
N ASN A 156 -12.97 -7.29 -2.44
CA ASN A 156 -13.11 -7.19 -3.89
C ASN A 156 -12.77 -5.79 -4.47
N ARG A 157 -12.20 -4.87 -3.67
CA ARG A 157 -11.83 -3.54 -4.19
C ARG A 157 -10.70 -3.64 -5.22
N PHE A 158 -9.75 -4.52 -4.99
CA PHE A 158 -8.60 -4.76 -5.87
C PHE A 158 -8.90 -5.93 -6.82
N PRO A 159 -8.45 -5.90 -8.09
CA PRO A 159 -7.67 -4.84 -8.74
C PRO A 159 -8.52 -3.71 -9.35
N SER A 160 -9.84 -3.87 -9.44
CA SER A 160 -10.70 -3.01 -10.25
C SER A 160 -10.70 -1.52 -9.87
N CYS A 161 -10.32 -1.18 -8.63
CA CYS A 161 -10.14 0.22 -8.23
C CYS A 161 -9.02 0.97 -8.98
N LEU A 162 -8.13 0.25 -9.68
CA LEU A 162 -7.03 0.85 -10.45
C LEU A 162 -7.45 1.35 -11.85
N PHE A 163 -8.68 1.04 -12.28
CA PHE A 163 -9.15 1.29 -13.64
C PHE A 163 -10.36 2.24 -13.70
N GLN A 164 -10.58 3.03 -12.64
CA GLN A 164 -11.72 3.94 -12.49
C GLN A 164 -11.45 5.33 -13.07
#